data_AF-A0A2W7AKE0-F1
#
_entry.id   AF-A0A2W7AKE0-F1
#
_cell.length_a   1.000
_cell.length_b   1.000
_cell.length_c   1.000
_cell.angle_alpha   90.00
_cell.angle_beta   90.00
_cell.angle_gamma   90.00
#
_symmetry.space_group_name_H-M   'P 1'
#
loop_
_entity.id
_entity.type
_entity.pdbx_description
1 polymer ?
#
loop_
_entity_poly.entity_id
_entity_poly.type
_entity_poly.pdbx_seq_one_letter_code
_entity_poly.pdbx_strand_id
1 'polypeptide(L)'
;MLIGYERVSTDDQNLALQHDALQVAGCDKIFSDKMSGVKADRPGLQQALNYVRPGDTLVVWRLDRLGRSLKDLIALVEDLERRQIGFRSLQESIDTTTSGGKLIFHVFGALAEFERNLIRERTQAGLQAARARGRTGGRRQKLTPEQIAIGRSLASDPNRTVTSICEHLEISRPTFYRYISPKGELAPTTKTTQVHLWLRVENNNKFVRRKHKVRETIERMCLSRYGMQKQHKDSWEYELTIVYQDDQDLDKQIENLLDEMHCQADLEDCFIEADMTEMGTERSW
;
A
#
# COMPACT_ATOMS: atom_id res chain seq x y z
N MET A 1 -18.00 -34.17 -16.64
CA MET A 1 -17.53 -33.62 -17.92
C MET A 1 -16.20 -32.91 -17.72
N LEU A 2 -15.38 -32.79 -18.77
CA LEU A 2 -14.10 -32.06 -18.71
C LEU A 2 -14.30 -30.66 -19.28
N ILE A 3 -14.01 -29.64 -18.48
CA ILE A 3 -14.23 -28.25 -18.86
C ILE A 3 -12.88 -27.55 -18.93
N GLY A 4 -12.48 -27.13 -20.12
CA GLY A 4 -11.22 -26.44 -20.35
C GLY A 4 -11.32 -24.97 -20.02
N TYR A 5 -10.27 -24.42 -19.42
CA TYR A 5 -10.07 -22.98 -19.33
C TYR A 5 -8.69 -22.59 -19.84
N GLU A 6 -8.66 -21.62 -20.75
CA GLU A 6 -7.45 -21.05 -21.32
C GLU A 6 -7.37 -19.54 -21.11
N ARG A 7 -6.14 -19.02 -21.05
CA ARG A 7 -5.88 -17.60 -20.82
C ARG A 7 -4.85 -17.11 -21.82
N VAL A 8 -5.25 -16.14 -22.61
CA VAL A 8 -4.46 -15.52 -23.67
C VAL A 8 -3.87 -14.22 -23.16
N SER A 9 -2.54 -14.18 -22.97
CA SER A 9 -1.81 -12.91 -22.89
C SER A 9 -1.47 -12.41 -24.29
N THR A 10 -1.41 -11.09 -24.44
CA THR A 10 -1.18 -10.41 -25.73
C THR A 10 0.16 -10.74 -26.38
N ASP A 11 1.12 -11.29 -25.62
CA ASP A 11 2.50 -11.56 -26.04
C ASP A 11 2.82 -13.04 -26.34
N ASP A 12 1.86 -13.97 -26.29
CA ASP A 12 2.19 -15.40 -26.44
C ASP A 12 1.79 -15.95 -27.82
N GLN A 13 2.79 -16.35 -28.62
CA GLN A 13 2.60 -17.16 -29.85
C GLN A 13 2.12 -18.60 -29.56
N ASN A 14 2.00 -18.99 -28.29
CA ASN A 14 1.67 -20.36 -27.85
C ASN A 14 0.16 -20.65 -27.71
N LEU A 15 -0.69 -19.91 -28.41
CA LEU A 15 -2.15 -20.08 -28.37
C LEU A 15 -2.61 -21.45 -28.87
N ALA A 16 -2.03 -21.90 -29.99
CA ALA A 16 -2.37 -23.19 -30.58
C ALA A 16 -2.04 -24.35 -29.63
N LEU A 17 -0.86 -24.32 -29.00
CA LEU A 17 -0.42 -25.38 -28.09
C LEU A 17 -1.35 -25.58 -26.89
N GLN A 18 -1.89 -24.48 -26.36
CA GLN A 18 -2.76 -24.53 -25.19
C GLN A 18 -4.12 -25.14 -25.55
N HIS A 19 -4.70 -24.69 -26.67
CA HIS A 19 -5.97 -25.20 -27.15
C HIS A 19 -5.85 -26.66 -27.60
N ASP A 20 -4.79 -27.02 -28.33
CA ASP A 20 -4.50 -28.39 -28.76
C ASP A 20 -4.37 -29.33 -27.56
N ALA A 21 -3.66 -28.92 -26.51
CA ALA A 21 -3.52 -29.71 -25.29
C ALA A 21 -4.87 -29.94 -24.58
N LEU A 22 -5.74 -28.93 -24.53
CA LEU A 22 -7.08 -29.05 -23.93
C LEU A 22 -8.01 -29.93 -24.77
N GLN A 23 -7.93 -29.86 -26.11
CA GLN A 23 -8.67 -30.74 -27.01
C GLN A 23 -8.21 -32.19 -26.90
N VAL A 24 -6.89 -32.44 -26.88
CA VAL A 24 -6.31 -33.77 -26.69
C VAL A 24 -6.69 -34.36 -25.33
N ALA A 25 -6.81 -33.53 -24.30
CA ALA A 25 -7.29 -33.95 -22.99
C ALA A 25 -8.79 -34.33 -22.96
N GLY A 26 -9.54 -34.08 -24.05
CA GLY A 26 -10.97 -34.41 -24.16
C GLY A 26 -11.88 -33.40 -23.47
N CYS A 27 -11.52 -32.12 -23.44
CA CYS A 27 -12.39 -31.08 -22.88
C CYS A 27 -13.62 -30.86 -23.77
N ASP A 28 -14.82 -31.05 -23.21
CA ASP A 28 -16.10 -30.90 -23.92
C ASP A 28 -16.38 -29.44 -24.28
N LYS A 29 -15.99 -28.52 -23.40
CA LYS A 29 -16.18 -27.08 -23.57
C LYS A 29 -14.97 -26.32 -23.05
N ILE A 30 -14.48 -25.39 -23.85
CA ILE A 30 -13.30 -24.57 -23.52
C ILE A 30 -13.75 -23.11 -23.39
N PHE A 31 -13.40 -22.48 -22.28
CA PHE A 31 -13.61 -21.05 -22.03
C PHE A 31 -12.28 -20.32 -22.14
N SER A 32 -12.28 -19.14 -22.78
CA SER A 32 -11.07 -18.36 -23.01
C SER A 32 -11.20 -16.94 -22.48
N ASP A 33 -10.12 -16.43 -21.89
CA ASP A 33 -9.98 -15.03 -21.51
C ASP A 33 -8.82 -14.38 -22.25
N LYS A 34 -9.08 -13.26 -22.94
CA LYS A 34 -8.06 -12.45 -23.62
C LYS A 34 -7.76 -11.21 -22.80
N MET A 35 -6.60 -11.17 -22.13
CA MET A 35 -6.19 -10.01 -21.34
C MET A 35 -5.01 -9.27 -21.98
N SER A 36 -5.16 -7.95 -22.11
CA SER A 36 -4.05 -7.02 -22.33
C SER A 36 -3.88 -6.18 -21.06
N GLY A 37 -2.73 -6.32 -20.41
CA GLY A 37 -2.39 -5.59 -19.19
C GLY A 37 -2.98 -6.16 -17.88
N VAL A 38 -2.83 -5.36 -16.82
CA VAL A 38 -3.04 -5.71 -15.40
C VAL A 38 -4.53 -5.70 -14.99
N LYS A 39 -5.46 -5.33 -15.89
CA LYS A 39 -6.87 -5.15 -15.54
C LYS A 39 -7.62 -6.45 -15.27
N ALA A 40 -8.57 -6.33 -14.35
CA ALA A 40 -8.92 -7.33 -13.36
C ALA A 40 -10.06 -8.30 -13.74
N ASP A 41 -10.79 -8.05 -14.83
CA ASP A 41 -11.94 -8.86 -15.17
C ASP A 41 -11.57 -10.10 -15.97
N ARG A 42 -12.03 -11.26 -15.46
CA ARG A 42 -11.93 -12.58 -16.09
C ARG A 42 -13.33 -13.12 -16.34
N PRO A 43 -14.05 -12.56 -17.31
CA PRO A 43 -15.41 -13.00 -17.62
C PRO A 43 -15.43 -14.46 -18.10
N GLY A 44 -14.40 -14.92 -18.82
CA GLY A 44 -14.29 -16.30 -19.29
C GLY A 44 -14.16 -17.30 -18.14
N LEU A 45 -13.30 -17.00 -17.16
CA LEU A 45 -13.18 -17.82 -15.95
C LEU A 45 -14.49 -17.86 -15.14
N GLN A 46 -15.15 -16.72 -14.97
CA GLN A 46 -16.43 -16.67 -14.26
C GLN A 46 -17.51 -17.47 -14.99
N GLN A 47 -17.56 -17.39 -16.32
CA GLN A 47 -18.46 -18.22 -17.12
C GLN A 47 -18.16 -19.72 -16.96
N ALA A 48 -16.89 -20.10 -16.95
CA ALA A 48 -16.48 -21.48 -16.70
C ALA A 48 -16.93 -21.95 -15.31
N LEU A 49 -16.68 -21.15 -14.26
CA LEU A 49 -17.07 -21.42 -12.88
C LEU A 49 -18.59 -21.50 -12.67
N ASN A 50 -19.38 -20.75 -13.45
CA ASN A 50 -20.84 -20.81 -13.42
C ASN A 50 -21.39 -22.01 -14.20
N TYR A 51 -20.64 -22.50 -15.20
CA TYR A 51 -21.05 -23.61 -16.06
C TYR A 51 -20.72 -24.98 -15.45
N VAL A 52 -19.61 -25.11 -14.72
CA VAL A 52 -19.21 -26.35 -14.03
C VAL A 52 -20.21 -26.78 -12.96
N ARG A 53 -20.51 -28.08 -12.91
CA ARG A 53 -21.44 -28.72 -11.97
C ARG A 53 -20.71 -29.71 -11.07
N PRO A 54 -21.32 -30.12 -9.93
CA PRO A 54 -20.80 -31.22 -9.12
C PRO A 54 -20.54 -32.47 -9.96
N GLY A 55 -19.35 -33.05 -9.85
CA GLY A 55 -18.89 -34.20 -10.65
C GLY A 55 -18.17 -33.84 -11.96
N ASP A 56 -18.12 -32.56 -12.34
CA ASP A 56 -17.27 -32.09 -13.44
C ASP A 56 -15.83 -31.86 -12.98
N THR A 57 -14.91 -31.75 -13.93
CA THR A 57 -13.51 -31.40 -13.66
C THR A 57 -13.10 -30.21 -14.51
N LEU A 58 -12.62 -29.16 -13.85
CA LEU A 58 -12.03 -28.01 -14.50
C LEU A 58 -10.58 -28.34 -14.88
N VAL A 59 -10.28 -28.27 -16.17
CA VAL A 59 -8.98 -28.59 -16.75
C VAL A 59 -8.31 -27.30 -17.22
N VAL A 60 -7.06 -27.13 -16.82
CA VAL A 60 -6.19 -26.05 -17.31
C VAL A 60 -4.90 -26.63 -17.87
N TRP A 61 -4.29 -25.92 -18.81
CA TRP A 61 -3.00 -26.33 -19.33
C TRP A 61 -1.88 -26.21 -18.28
N ARG A 62 -1.87 -25.10 -17.54
CA ARG A 62 -0.88 -24.77 -16.51
C ARG A 62 -1.48 -23.98 -15.36
N LEU A 63 -0.87 -24.06 -14.17
CA LEU A 63 -1.34 -23.37 -12.96
C LEU A 63 -1.29 -21.83 -13.05
N ASP A 64 -0.29 -21.26 -13.73
CA ASP A 64 -0.12 -19.80 -13.90
C ASP A 64 -1.23 -19.16 -14.76
N ARG A 65 -2.03 -19.99 -15.42
CA ARG A 65 -3.14 -19.54 -16.27
C ARG A 65 -4.42 -19.37 -15.46
N LEU A 66 -4.56 -20.07 -14.33
CA LEU A 66 -5.73 -20.03 -13.46
C LEU A 66 -5.63 -18.96 -12.34
N GLY A 67 -4.50 -18.85 -11.64
CA GLY A 67 -4.31 -17.91 -10.52
C GLY A 67 -3.49 -16.65 -10.86
N ARG A 68 -3.60 -15.56 -10.09
CA ARG A 68 -2.64 -14.42 -10.13
C ARG A 68 -1.64 -14.52 -8.99
N SER A 69 -2.13 -14.88 -7.82
CA SER A 69 -1.34 -15.34 -6.70
C SER A 69 -1.65 -16.81 -6.43
N LEU A 70 -0.74 -17.46 -5.72
CA LEU A 70 -0.99 -18.81 -5.24
C LEU A 70 -2.17 -18.85 -4.26
N LYS A 71 -2.29 -17.83 -3.40
CA LYS A 71 -3.42 -17.69 -2.47
C LYS A 71 -4.76 -17.74 -3.21
N ASP A 72 -4.87 -17.00 -4.32
CA ASP A 72 -6.08 -17.02 -5.16
C ASP A 72 -6.32 -18.41 -5.76
N LEU A 73 -5.25 -19.11 -6.16
CA LEU A 73 -5.34 -20.45 -6.72
C LEU A 73 -5.83 -21.47 -5.69
N ILE A 74 -5.27 -21.45 -4.47
CA ILE A 74 -5.67 -22.33 -3.37
C ILE A 74 -7.14 -22.07 -3.02
N ALA A 75 -7.54 -20.80 -2.85
CA ALA A 75 -8.92 -20.45 -2.55
C ALA A 75 -9.90 -20.92 -3.64
N LEU A 76 -9.49 -20.83 -4.92
CA LEU A 76 -10.30 -21.31 -6.04
C LEU A 76 -10.44 -22.84 -6.02
N VAL A 77 -9.35 -23.57 -5.78
CA VAL A 77 -9.38 -25.03 -5.71
C VAL A 77 -10.19 -25.53 -4.50
N GLU A 78 -10.09 -24.85 -3.36
CA GLU A 78 -10.93 -25.14 -2.17
C GLU A 78 -12.42 -24.87 -2.44
N ASP A 79 -12.76 -23.81 -3.20
CA ASP A 79 -14.13 -23.55 -3.62
C ASP A 79 -14.65 -24.64 -4.58
N LEU A 80 -13.85 -25.04 -5.57
CA LEU A 80 -14.18 -26.15 -6.47
C LEU A 80 -14.40 -27.45 -5.69
N GLU A 81 -13.53 -27.77 -4.74
CA GLU A 81 -13.66 -28.96 -3.90
C GLU A 81 -14.95 -28.94 -3.07
N ARG A 82 -15.28 -27.81 -2.45
CA ARG A 82 -16.54 -27.64 -1.70
C ARG A 82 -17.77 -27.86 -2.56
N ARG A 83 -17.69 -27.48 -3.84
CA ARG A 83 -18.72 -27.70 -4.86
C ARG A 83 -18.69 -29.10 -5.47
N GLN A 84 -17.81 -29.99 -5.00
CA GLN A 84 -17.57 -31.34 -5.53
C GLN A 84 -17.13 -31.34 -7.00
N ILE A 85 -16.31 -30.36 -7.38
CA ILE A 85 -15.76 -30.18 -8.73
C ILE A 85 -14.27 -30.52 -8.67
N GLY A 86 -13.82 -31.39 -9.58
CA GLY A 86 -12.42 -31.72 -9.72
C GLY A 86 -11.62 -30.59 -10.34
N PHE A 87 -10.32 -30.53 -10.06
CA PHE A 87 -9.40 -29.65 -10.75
C PHE A 87 -8.20 -30.44 -11.29
N ARG A 88 -7.83 -30.18 -12.54
CA ARG A 88 -6.73 -30.86 -13.22
C ARG A 88 -5.85 -29.88 -13.99
N SER A 89 -4.53 -30.01 -13.82
CA SER A 89 -3.52 -29.30 -14.61
C SER A 89 -2.79 -30.28 -15.53
N LEU A 90 -2.73 -29.98 -16.82
CA LEU A 90 -2.16 -30.88 -17.83
C LEU A 90 -0.63 -30.92 -17.78
N GLN A 91 0.04 -29.77 -17.72
CA GLN A 91 1.50 -29.73 -17.79
C GLN A 91 2.17 -30.22 -16.51
N GLU A 92 1.63 -29.85 -15.34
CA GLU A 92 2.14 -30.31 -14.05
C GLU A 92 1.62 -31.71 -13.66
N SER A 93 0.74 -32.31 -14.48
CA SER A 93 0.12 -33.63 -14.21
C SER A 93 -0.54 -33.73 -12.84
N ILE A 94 -1.18 -32.64 -12.39
CA ILE A 94 -1.84 -32.55 -11.08
C ILE A 94 -3.32 -32.83 -11.26
N ASP A 95 -3.87 -33.71 -10.41
CA ASP A 95 -5.29 -34.03 -10.36
C ASP A 95 -5.80 -34.03 -8.91
N THR A 96 -6.57 -32.99 -8.54
CA THR A 96 -7.07 -32.81 -7.18
C THR A 96 -8.30 -33.66 -6.86
N THR A 97 -8.77 -34.51 -7.77
CA THR A 97 -9.80 -35.52 -7.45
C THR A 97 -9.27 -36.61 -6.53
N THR A 98 -7.94 -36.78 -6.47
CA THR A 98 -7.26 -37.75 -5.62
C THR A 98 -6.65 -37.09 -4.39
N SER A 99 -6.62 -37.80 -3.26
CA SER A 99 -5.96 -37.31 -2.03
C SER A 99 -4.47 -37.04 -2.24
N GLY A 100 -3.80 -37.87 -3.05
CA GLY A 100 -2.40 -37.67 -3.43
C GLY A 100 -2.18 -36.41 -4.27
N GLY A 101 -3.03 -36.16 -5.27
CA GLY A 101 -2.92 -34.96 -6.09
C GLY A 101 -3.24 -33.67 -5.33
N LYS A 102 -4.15 -33.71 -4.34
CA LYS A 102 -4.35 -32.57 -3.41
C LYS A 102 -3.11 -32.27 -2.59
N LEU A 103 -2.46 -33.29 -2.01
CA LEU A 103 -1.22 -33.10 -1.25
C LEU A 103 -0.13 -32.48 -2.13
N ILE A 104 0.08 -33.04 -3.33
CA ILE A 104 1.06 -32.54 -4.29
C ILE A 104 0.76 -31.07 -4.66
N PHE A 105 -0.52 -30.75 -4.92
CA PHE A 105 -0.94 -29.39 -5.20
C PHE A 105 -0.59 -28.40 -4.08
N HIS A 106 -0.88 -28.74 -2.81
CA HIS A 106 -0.53 -27.89 -1.67
C HIS A 106 0.99 -27.73 -1.49
N VAL A 107 1.77 -28.79 -1.71
CA VAL A 107 3.24 -28.73 -1.64
C VAL A 107 3.81 -27.83 -2.73
N PHE A 108 3.36 -27.97 -3.98
CA PHE A 108 3.77 -27.07 -5.08
C PHE A 108 3.38 -25.63 -4.79
N GLY A 109 2.22 -25.43 -4.16
CA GLY A 109 1.85 -24.13 -3.66
C GLY A 109 2.88 -23.59 -2.68
N ALA A 110 3.09 -24.27 -1.56
CA ALA A 110 4.03 -23.81 -0.53
C ALA A 110 5.44 -23.52 -1.11
N LEU A 111 5.91 -24.32 -2.06
CA LEU A 111 7.19 -24.10 -2.74
C LEU A 111 7.20 -22.82 -3.58
N ALA A 112 6.15 -22.56 -4.36
CA ALA A 112 6.05 -21.37 -5.18
C ALA A 112 5.97 -20.08 -4.34
N GLU A 113 5.32 -20.15 -3.17
CA GLU A 113 5.31 -19.03 -2.21
C GLU A 113 6.70 -18.81 -1.59
N PHE A 114 7.38 -19.88 -1.20
CA PHE A 114 8.74 -19.83 -0.69
C PHE A 114 9.71 -19.17 -1.69
N GLU A 115 9.70 -19.57 -2.96
CA GLU A 115 10.55 -18.96 -3.99
C GLU A 115 10.26 -17.46 -4.16
N ARG A 116 8.98 -17.06 -4.15
CA ARG A 116 8.59 -15.65 -4.27
C ARG A 116 9.07 -14.83 -3.08
N ASN A 117 8.97 -15.38 -1.87
CA ASN A 117 9.45 -14.73 -0.66
C ASN A 117 10.98 -14.60 -0.69
N LEU A 118 11.70 -15.62 -1.13
CA LEU A 118 13.16 -15.59 -1.28
C LEU A 118 13.62 -14.50 -2.28
N ILE A 119 12.92 -14.36 -3.41
CA ILE A 119 13.19 -13.28 -4.38
C ILE A 119 12.96 -11.90 -3.73
N ARG A 120 11.87 -11.75 -2.97
CA ARG A 120 11.55 -10.50 -2.27
C ARG A 120 12.62 -10.16 -1.23
N GLU A 121 13.01 -11.10 -0.40
CA GLU A 121 14.06 -10.95 0.61
C GLU A 121 15.39 -10.55 -0.02
N ARG A 122 15.83 -11.27 -1.07
CA ARG A 122 17.05 -10.93 -1.81
C ARG A 122 16.98 -9.53 -2.41
N THR A 123 15.82 -9.14 -2.94
CA THR A 123 15.61 -7.81 -3.52
C THR A 123 15.70 -6.73 -2.43
N GLN A 124 15.07 -6.95 -1.28
CA GLN A 124 15.13 -6.03 -0.14
C GLN A 124 16.55 -5.90 0.41
N ALA A 125 17.27 -7.01 0.60
CA ALA A 125 18.67 -7.00 1.00
C ALA A 125 19.56 -6.25 -0.02
N GLY A 126 19.32 -6.46 -1.31
CA GLY A 126 19.99 -5.72 -2.38
C GLY A 126 19.70 -4.21 -2.35
N LEU A 127 18.45 -3.82 -2.10
CA LEU A 127 18.03 -2.43 -1.94
C LEU A 127 18.67 -1.79 -0.70
N GLN A 128 18.69 -2.47 0.43
CA GLN A 128 19.34 -2.01 1.66
C GLN A 128 20.85 -1.82 1.44
N ALA A 129 21.53 -2.81 0.84
CA ALA A 129 22.94 -2.72 0.50
C ALA A 129 23.23 -1.61 -0.54
N ALA A 130 22.30 -1.34 -1.46
CA ALA A 130 22.43 -0.21 -2.39
C ALA A 130 22.28 1.13 -1.68
N ARG A 131 21.31 1.26 -0.77
CA ARG A 131 21.09 2.47 0.05
C ARG A 131 22.28 2.75 0.97
N ALA A 132 22.85 1.74 1.61
CA ALA A 132 24.07 1.86 2.43
C ALA A 132 25.27 2.38 1.61
N ARG A 133 25.33 2.06 0.30
CA ARG A 133 26.32 2.57 -0.64
C ARG A 133 25.95 3.93 -1.26
N GLY A 134 24.93 4.61 -0.73
CA GLY A 134 24.48 5.93 -1.19
C GLY A 134 23.56 5.92 -2.41
N ARG A 135 23.08 4.75 -2.88
CA ARG A 135 22.07 4.68 -3.95
C ARG A 135 20.65 4.69 -3.35
N THR A 136 20.02 5.86 -3.38
CA THR A 136 18.69 6.09 -2.80
C THR A 136 17.54 5.52 -3.65
N GLY A 137 17.78 5.24 -4.93
CA GLY A 137 16.74 4.75 -5.87
C GLY A 137 15.69 5.82 -6.21
N GLY A 138 14.60 5.40 -6.86
CA GLY A 138 13.47 6.28 -7.17
C GLY A 138 13.63 7.14 -8.44
N ARG A 139 12.62 7.98 -8.71
CA ARG A 139 12.60 8.88 -9.86
C ARG A 139 13.63 9.99 -9.66
N ARG A 140 14.54 10.17 -10.62
CA ARG A 140 15.52 11.27 -10.62
C ARG A 140 14.79 12.62 -10.52
N GLN A 141 15.38 13.56 -9.79
CA GLN A 141 14.87 14.92 -9.69
C GLN A 141 14.82 15.54 -11.09
N LYS A 142 13.75 16.30 -11.37
CA LYS A 142 13.54 16.93 -12.68
C LYS A 142 14.41 18.18 -12.87
N LEU A 143 14.78 18.85 -11.79
CA LEU A 143 15.61 20.05 -11.80
C LEU A 143 16.98 19.74 -11.20
N THR A 144 18.04 20.23 -11.85
CA THR A 144 19.38 20.24 -11.27
C THR A 144 19.52 21.37 -10.24
N PRO A 145 20.51 21.31 -9.32
CA PRO A 145 20.78 22.40 -8.39
C PRO A 145 21.00 23.77 -9.09
N GLU A 146 21.63 23.76 -10.26
CA GLU A 146 21.85 24.95 -11.09
C GLU A 146 20.52 25.50 -11.64
N GLN A 147 19.65 24.65 -12.15
CA GLN A 147 18.32 25.06 -12.62
C GLN A 147 17.45 25.59 -11.49
N ILE A 148 17.59 25.05 -10.27
CA ILE A 148 16.94 25.58 -9.08
C ILE A 148 17.48 26.99 -8.76
N ALA A 149 18.79 27.20 -8.82
CA ALA A 149 19.40 28.51 -8.60
C ALA A 149 18.94 29.56 -9.64
N ILE A 150 18.89 29.17 -10.92
CA ILE A 150 18.37 30.02 -12.00
C ILE A 150 16.90 30.34 -11.77
N GLY A 151 16.08 29.33 -11.47
CA GLY A 151 14.65 29.53 -11.20
C GLY A 151 14.40 30.42 -9.99
N ARG A 152 15.24 30.36 -8.95
CA ARG A 152 15.18 31.25 -7.79
C ARG A 152 15.48 32.69 -8.19
N SER A 153 16.56 32.92 -8.94
CA SER A 153 16.91 34.26 -9.42
C SER A 153 15.81 34.87 -10.30
N LEU A 154 15.19 34.07 -11.16
CA LEU A 154 14.09 34.50 -12.01
C LEU A 154 12.79 34.76 -11.22
N ALA A 155 12.55 34.02 -10.14
CA ALA A 155 11.38 34.19 -9.28
C ALA A 155 11.50 35.40 -8.33
N SER A 156 12.72 35.83 -8.01
CA SER A 156 12.96 37.07 -7.25
C SER A 156 12.75 38.35 -8.06
N ASP A 157 12.65 38.26 -9.39
CA ASP A 157 12.36 39.39 -10.27
C ASP A 157 10.84 39.66 -10.31
N PRO A 158 10.35 40.81 -9.78
CA PRO A 158 8.92 41.11 -9.69
C PRO A 158 8.23 41.27 -11.06
N ASN A 159 8.99 41.39 -12.15
CA ASN A 159 8.43 41.54 -13.50
C ASN A 159 8.18 40.20 -14.22
N ARG A 160 8.55 39.06 -13.62
CA ARG A 160 8.41 37.74 -14.25
C ARG A 160 7.26 36.95 -13.66
N THR A 161 6.46 36.35 -14.54
CA THR A 161 5.37 35.46 -14.12
C THR A 161 5.88 34.04 -13.93
N VAL A 162 5.30 33.30 -12.97
CA VAL A 162 5.60 31.87 -12.75
C VAL A 162 5.42 31.05 -14.03
N THR A 163 4.46 31.41 -14.89
CA THR A 163 4.26 30.78 -16.20
C THR A 163 5.47 30.92 -17.10
N SER A 164 6.00 32.15 -17.25
CA SER A 164 7.18 32.42 -18.07
C SER A 164 8.42 31.70 -17.55
N ILE A 165 8.57 31.60 -16.23
CA ILE A 165 9.68 30.86 -15.59
C ILE A 165 9.56 29.35 -15.86
N CYS A 166 8.35 28.80 -15.77
CA CYS A 166 8.09 27.39 -16.07
C CYS A 166 8.37 27.03 -17.53
N GLU A 167 7.99 27.90 -18.47
CA GLU A 167 8.28 27.75 -19.90
C GLU A 167 9.78 27.80 -20.17
N HIS A 168 10.49 28.75 -19.55
CA HIS A 168 11.93 28.90 -19.73
C HIS A 168 12.74 27.72 -19.17
N LEU A 169 12.27 27.10 -18.09
CA LEU A 169 12.90 25.94 -17.47
C LEU A 169 12.34 24.60 -17.98
N GLU A 170 11.41 24.61 -18.94
CA GLU A 170 10.74 23.42 -19.49
C GLU A 170 10.11 22.51 -18.41
N ILE A 171 9.55 23.12 -17.35
CA ILE A 171 8.92 22.40 -16.23
C ILE A 171 7.43 22.72 -16.10
N SER A 172 6.69 21.79 -15.50
CA SER A 172 5.30 22.06 -15.13
C SER A 172 5.22 22.95 -13.89
N ARG A 173 4.16 23.76 -13.77
CA ARG A 173 3.90 24.58 -12.56
C ARG A 173 3.99 23.78 -11.25
N PRO A 174 3.41 22.55 -11.13
CA PRO A 174 3.60 21.73 -9.93
C PRO A 174 5.05 21.34 -9.64
N THR A 175 5.89 21.24 -10.67
CA THR A 175 7.32 21.02 -10.48
C THR A 175 7.99 22.29 -9.98
N PHE A 176 7.67 23.47 -10.51
CA PHE A 176 8.18 24.73 -9.99
C PHE A 176 7.88 24.91 -8.50
N TYR A 177 6.61 24.85 -8.09
CA TYR A 177 6.19 25.05 -6.70
C TYR A 177 6.76 24.01 -5.71
N ARG A 178 7.15 22.84 -6.20
CA ARG A 178 7.77 21.78 -5.39
C ARG A 178 9.23 22.10 -5.02
N TYR A 179 9.90 22.96 -5.77
CA TYR A 179 11.31 23.31 -5.55
C TYR A 179 11.51 24.79 -5.21
N ILE A 180 10.65 25.68 -5.71
CA ILE A 180 10.84 27.14 -5.70
C ILE A 180 9.53 27.82 -5.33
N SER A 181 9.58 28.75 -4.37
CA SER A 181 8.45 29.60 -4.01
C SER A 181 8.34 30.81 -4.97
N PRO A 182 7.17 31.46 -5.09
CA PRO A 182 7.01 32.68 -5.88
C PRO A 182 7.91 33.85 -5.46
N LYS A 183 8.54 33.79 -4.28
CA LYS A 183 9.47 34.80 -3.76
C LYS A 183 10.95 34.48 -4.06
N GLY A 184 11.24 33.37 -4.74
CA GLY A 184 12.60 32.91 -5.03
C GLY A 184 13.29 32.17 -3.87
N GLU A 185 12.52 31.80 -2.85
CA GLU A 185 12.98 30.95 -1.76
C GLU A 185 12.86 29.47 -2.17
N LEU A 186 13.67 28.60 -1.57
CA LEU A 186 13.44 27.16 -1.68
C LEU A 186 12.08 26.85 -1.07
N ALA A 187 11.26 26.06 -1.76
CA ALA A 187 10.02 25.59 -1.18
C ALA A 187 10.36 24.81 0.10
N PRO A 188 9.70 25.06 1.25
CA PRO A 188 9.86 24.21 2.41
C PRO A 188 9.46 22.79 1.97
N THR A 189 10.34 21.81 2.18
CA THR A 189 10.01 20.40 2.01
C THR A 189 9.07 19.98 3.13
N THR A 190 7.82 20.44 3.08
CA THR A 190 6.81 20.04 4.04
C THR A 190 6.50 18.57 3.82
N LYS A 191 7.00 17.75 4.75
CA LYS A 191 6.58 16.37 4.93
C LYS A 191 5.32 16.37 5.79
N THR A 192 4.47 15.39 5.56
CA THR A 192 3.30 15.16 6.41
C THR A 192 3.46 13.77 7.00
N THR A 193 3.35 13.65 8.31
CA THR A 193 3.30 12.35 8.98
C THR A 193 2.03 12.25 9.82
N GLN A 194 1.60 11.02 10.05
CA GLN A 194 0.50 10.71 10.95
C GLN A 194 1.11 10.26 12.27
N VAL A 195 0.69 10.90 13.36
CA VAL A 195 1.12 10.55 14.71
C VAL A 195 -0.07 10.00 15.47
N HIS A 196 0.09 8.81 16.02
CA HIS A 196 -0.85 8.22 16.94
C HIS A 196 -0.56 8.73 18.35
N LEU A 197 -1.51 9.42 18.95
CA LEU A 197 -1.45 9.93 20.32
C LEU A 197 -2.38 9.10 21.20
N TRP A 198 -1.83 8.49 22.25
CA TRP A 198 -2.60 7.98 23.37
C TRP A 198 -2.56 9.01 24.50
N LEU A 199 -3.72 9.48 24.98
CA LEU A 199 -3.84 10.51 26.00
C LEU A 199 -4.85 10.13 27.07
N ARG A 200 -4.35 9.94 28.30
CA ARG A 200 -5.15 9.72 29.51
C ARG A 200 -5.09 10.94 30.41
N VAL A 201 -6.24 11.40 30.88
CA VAL A 201 -6.37 12.54 31.80
C VAL A 201 -6.96 12.07 33.13
N GLU A 202 -6.24 12.31 34.22
CA GLU A 202 -6.65 11.97 35.58
C GLU A 202 -6.69 13.21 36.49
N ASN A 203 -7.45 13.14 37.58
CA ASN A 203 -7.48 14.22 38.56
C ASN A 203 -6.36 14.01 39.57
N ASN A 204 -5.63 15.05 39.96
CA ASN A 204 -4.54 14.94 40.94
C ASN A 204 -5.02 14.57 42.35
N ASN A 205 -6.31 14.78 42.65
CA ASN A 205 -6.87 14.51 43.96
C ASN A 205 -8.33 14.04 43.86
N LYS A 206 -8.78 13.25 44.85
CA LYS A 206 -10.16 12.78 44.99
C LYS A 206 -11.19 13.90 45.11
N PHE A 207 -10.77 15.12 45.46
CA PHE A 207 -11.63 16.31 45.56
C PHE A 207 -11.77 17.10 44.26
N VAL A 208 -10.92 16.83 43.26
CA VAL A 208 -10.98 17.46 41.94
C VAL A 208 -11.88 16.62 41.02
N ARG A 209 -12.74 17.29 40.25
CA ARG A 209 -13.72 16.69 39.33
C ARG A 209 -13.68 17.39 37.97
N ARG A 210 -12.48 17.59 37.41
CA ARG A 210 -12.27 18.41 36.20
C ARG A 210 -11.73 17.64 35.00
N LYS A 211 -11.36 16.35 35.15
CA LYS A 211 -10.82 15.50 34.06
C LYS A 211 -11.53 15.62 32.70
N HIS A 212 -12.86 15.68 32.67
CA HIS A 212 -13.63 15.79 31.43
C HIS A 212 -13.47 17.17 30.77
N LYS A 213 -13.52 18.24 31.58
CA LYS A 213 -13.32 19.62 31.14
C LYS A 213 -11.89 19.85 30.63
N VAL A 214 -10.89 19.30 31.33
CA VAL A 214 -9.48 19.37 30.92
C VAL A 214 -9.27 18.67 29.60
N ARG A 215 -9.82 17.46 29.45
CA ARG A 215 -9.79 16.72 28.19
C ARG A 215 -10.39 17.52 27.04
N GLU A 216 -11.60 18.06 27.19
CA GLU A 216 -12.23 18.91 26.16
C GLU A 216 -11.39 20.16 25.83
N THR A 217 -10.70 20.72 26.83
CA THR A 217 -9.85 21.89 26.64
C THR A 217 -8.61 21.55 25.83
N ILE A 218 -7.94 20.43 26.13
CA ILE A 218 -6.80 19.92 25.36
C ILE A 218 -7.21 19.58 23.92
N GLU A 219 -8.35 18.88 23.75
CA GLU A 219 -8.87 18.54 22.42
C GLU A 219 -9.11 19.81 21.58
N ARG A 220 -9.70 20.85 22.19
CA ARG A 220 -10.03 22.10 21.51
C ARG A 220 -8.82 23.01 21.25
N MET A 221 -7.91 23.15 22.22
CA MET A 221 -6.84 24.15 22.15
C MET A 221 -5.56 23.63 21.52
N CYS A 222 -5.22 22.37 21.75
CA CYS A 222 -3.95 21.76 21.32
C CYS A 222 -4.17 20.87 20.10
N LEU A 223 -5.05 19.86 20.21
CA LEU A 223 -5.17 18.80 19.19
C LEU A 223 -5.89 19.26 17.92
N SER A 224 -6.83 20.21 18.02
CA SER A 224 -7.57 20.75 16.86
C SER A 224 -6.65 21.38 15.80
N ARG A 225 -5.49 21.90 16.21
CA ARG A 225 -4.49 22.52 15.31
C ARG A 225 -3.88 21.51 14.32
N TYR A 226 -3.88 20.23 14.68
CA TYR A 226 -3.25 19.15 13.91
C TYR A 226 -4.27 18.22 13.22
N GLY A 227 -5.50 18.70 13.01
CA GLY A 227 -6.52 17.94 12.28
C GLY A 227 -6.93 16.63 12.96
N MET A 228 -7.04 16.66 14.28
CA MET A 228 -7.31 15.49 15.12
C MET A 228 -8.52 14.66 14.65
N GLN A 229 -8.31 13.36 14.48
CA GLN A 229 -9.36 12.36 14.32
C GLN A 229 -9.38 11.44 15.55
N LYS A 230 -10.57 11.27 16.13
CA LYS A 230 -10.78 10.43 17.30
C LYS A 230 -11.41 9.12 16.88
N GLN A 231 -10.83 7.98 17.25
CA GLN A 231 -11.35 6.67 16.85
C GLN A 231 -12.75 6.40 17.42
N HIS A 232 -12.98 6.72 18.71
CA HIS A 232 -14.28 6.55 19.38
C HIS A 232 -14.53 7.66 20.39
N LYS A 233 -15.81 7.96 20.68
CA LYS A 233 -16.24 9.07 21.54
C LYS A 233 -15.58 9.06 22.95
N ASP A 234 -15.36 7.88 23.51
CA ASP A 234 -14.72 7.70 24.82
C ASP A 234 -13.26 7.22 24.78
N SER A 235 -12.73 6.84 23.60
CA SER A 235 -11.36 6.31 23.46
C SER A 235 -10.30 7.36 23.75
N TRP A 236 -9.18 6.94 24.35
CA TRP A 236 -8.00 7.77 24.64
C TRP A 236 -7.05 7.90 23.45
N GLU A 237 -7.41 7.36 22.30
CA GLU A 237 -6.59 7.34 21.09
C GLU A 237 -7.01 8.41 20.09
N TYR A 238 -6.01 9.11 19.56
CA TYR A 238 -6.13 10.21 18.63
C TYR A 238 -5.15 10.06 17.48
N GLU A 239 -5.58 10.36 16.27
CA GLU A 239 -4.71 10.47 15.10
C GLU A 239 -4.51 11.95 14.75
N LEU A 240 -3.25 12.37 14.72
CA LEU A 240 -2.84 13.73 14.39
C LEU A 240 -2.10 13.74 13.06
N THR A 241 -2.33 14.78 12.27
CA THR A 241 -1.60 15.01 11.02
C THR A 241 -0.65 16.19 11.23
N ILE A 242 0.64 15.90 11.35
CA ILE A 242 1.67 16.91 11.60
C ILE A 242 2.41 17.20 10.29
N VAL A 243 2.55 18.50 9.99
CA VAL A 243 3.28 19.00 8.83
C VAL A 243 4.60 19.59 9.31
N TYR A 244 5.71 19.02 8.87
CA TYR A 244 7.05 19.36 9.35
C TYR A 244 8.04 19.52 8.20
N GLN A 245 9.09 20.31 8.40
CA GLN A 245 10.09 20.62 7.38
C GLN A 245 11.29 19.67 7.43
N ASP A 246 11.74 19.34 8.63
CA ASP A 246 12.82 18.40 8.92
C ASP A 246 12.53 17.66 10.23
N ASP A 247 13.31 16.61 10.49
CA ASP A 247 13.08 15.74 11.65
C ASP A 247 13.23 16.51 12.98
N GLN A 248 14.04 17.57 13.05
CA GLN A 248 14.18 18.41 14.25
C GLN A 248 12.96 19.32 14.48
N ASP A 249 12.35 19.81 13.40
CA ASP A 249 11.10 20.55 13.43
C ASP A 249 9.94 19.66 13.89
N LEU A 250 9.91 18.38 13.48
CA LEU A 250 8.94 17.41 13.98
C LEU A 250 9.10 17.19 15.49
N ASP A 251 10.32 16.88 15.95
CA ASP A 251 10.60 16.65 17.37
C ASP A 251 10.19 17.86 18.21
N LYS A 252 10.57 19.07 17.77
CA LYS A 252 10.24 20.32 18.45
C LYS A 252 8.73 20.60 18.46
N GLN A 253 8.00 20.32 17.38
CA GLN A 253 6.55 20.49 17.34
C GLN A 253 5.84 19.53 18.31
N ILE A 254 6.35 18.31 18.44
CA ILE A 254 5.81 17.30 19.37
C ILE A 254 6.12 17.68 20.82
N GLU A 255 7.36 18.06 21.15
CA GLU A 255 7.74 18.53 22.48
C GLU A 255 6.88 19.73 22.92
N ASN A 256 6.74 20.75 22.07
CA ASN A 256 5.89 21.90 22.37
C ASN A 256 4.42 21.51 22.58
N LEU A 257 3.91 20.52 21.83
CA LEU A 257 2.55 20.03 21.99
C LEU A 257 2.36 19.32 23.33
N LEU A 258 3.29 18.45 23.73
CA LEU A 258 3.27 17.78 25.03
C LEU A 258 3.35 18.80 26.17
N ASP A 259 4.24 19.78 26.07
CA ASP A 259 4.36 20.87 27.05
C ASP A 259 3.08 21.71 27.17
N GLU A 260 2.47 22.07 26.04
CA GLU A 260 1.17 22.77 26.04
C GLU A 260 0.09 21.93 26.75
N MET A 261 0.05 20.62 26.49
CA MET A 261 -0.92 19.71 27.11
C MET A 261 -0.70 19.57 28.62
N HIS A 262 0.54 19.40 29.07
CA HIS A 262 0.90 19.35 30.49
C HIS A 262 0.51 20.65 31.19
N CYS A 263 0.81 21.80 30.58
CA CYS A 263 0.44 23.10 31.12
C CYS A 263 -1.09 23.25 31.27
N GLN A 264 -1.89 22.78 30.30
CA GLN A 264 -3.36 22.81 30.42
C GLN A 264 -3.88 21.91 31.55
N ALA A 265 -3.21 20.78 31.81
CA ALA A 265 -3.59 19.87 32.88
C ALA A 265 -3.24 20.44 34.26
N ASP A 266 -2.04 21.00 34.41
CA ASP A 266 -1.56 21.59 35.66
C ASP A 266 -2.40 22.78 36.10
N LEU A 267 -2.84 23.62 35.17
CA LEU A 267 -3.73 24.78 35.45
C LEU A 267 -5.07 24.38 36.10
N GLU A 268 -5.49 23.12 35.94
CA GLU A 268 -6.80 22.62 36.38
C GLU A 268 -6.66 21.45 37.38
N ASP A 269 -5.49 21.33 38.03
CA ASP A 269 -5.17 20.30 39.05
C ASP A 269 -5.38 18.86 38.55
N CYS A 270 -5.02 18.61 37.28
CA CYS A 270 -5.10 17.29 36.64
C CYS A 270 -3.71 16.83 36.18
N PHE A 271 -3.54 15.53 36.01
CA PHE A 271 -2.34 14.91 35.46
C PHE A 271 -2.68 14.23 34.14
N ILE A 272 -1.71 14.19 33.22
CA ILE A 272 -1.84 13.52 31.94
C ILE A 272 -0.74 12.49 31.74
N GLU A 273 -1.12 11.35 31.17
CA GLU A 273 -0.20 10.39 30.57
C GLU A 273 -0.41 10.48 29.06
N ALA A 274 0.65 10.79 28.32
CA ALA A 274 0.60 10.93 26.88
C ALA A 274 1.75 10.15 26.26
N ASP A 275 1.45 9.32 25.26
CA ASP A 275 2.43 8.62 24.45
C ASP A 275 2.14 8.94 22.98
N MET A 276 3.15 9.40 22.25
CA MET A 276 3.03 9.74 20.82
C MET A 276 3.91 8.82 19.99
N THR A 277 3.35 8.20 18.95
CA THR A 277 4.09 7.29 18.05
C THR A 277 3.85 7.68 16.61
N GLU A 278 4.93 7.82 15.83
CA GLU A 278 4.82 8.07 14.40
C GLU A 278 4.37 6.81 13.64
N MET A 279 3.33 6.93 12.83
CA MET A 279 2.76 5.81 12.08
C MET A 279 3.73 5.31 11.01
N GLY A 280 4.22 4.08 11.20
CA GLY A 280 5.12 3.41 10.25
C GLY A 280 6.62 3.62 10.51
N THR A 281 6.99 4.23 11.63
CA THR A 281 8.37 4.26 12.14
C THR A 281 8.42 3.74 13.59
N GLU A 282 9.62 3.50 14.11
CA GLU A 282 9.83 3.15 15.53
C GLU A 282 10.03 4.40 16.41
N ARG A 283 9.70 5.60 15.91
CA ARG A 283 9.87 6.84 16.66
C ARG A 283 8.68 7.05 17.59
N SER A 284 8.99 7.23 18.87
CA SER A 284 8.04 7.55 19.93
C SER A 284 8.56 8.72 20.77
N TRP A 285 7.63 9.54 21.26
CA TRP A 285 7.86 10.66 22.16
C TRP A 285 6.98 10.52 23.39
#